data_AF-A0A086AS11-F1
#
_entry.id   AF-A0A086AS11-F1
#
_cell.length_a   1.000
_cell.length_b   1.000
_cell.length_c   1.000
_cell.angle_alpha   90.00
_cell.angle_beta   90.00
_cell.angle_gamma   90.00
#
_symmetry.space_group_name_H-M   'P 1'
#
loop_
_entity.id
_entity.type
_entity.pdbx_description
1 polymer ?
#
loop_
_entity_poly.entity_id
_entity_poly.type
_entity_poly.pdbx_seq_one_letter_code
_entity_poly.pdbx_strand_id
1 'polypeptide(L)'
;MKKILALCCCLLLTGCFEITERIKHHDDQSGEYTLMVDFSKSWFKTKSAIWLEEVDGVKIPNEQEITKKLADFKVKALKIDGITNVSTKTDFENYIFIIKLNYASLKALNAVVNSINNQNDQIHFSSNSKGFERIASYPVPENLVKDPKKKQDLEQANIISIYTFDRDIASTDNPNSKISKNKKTVFLKQSMYSVLKKSSLMNNTILLTP
;
A
#
# COMPACT_ATOMS: atom_id res chain seq x y z
N MET A 1 35.00 -27.06 25.76
CA MET A 1 35.05 -25.66 25.27
C MET A 1 33.93 -25.50 24.25
N LYS A 2 32.71 -25.23 24.72
CA LYS A 2 31.99 -23.95 24.53
C LYS A 2 32.08 -23.41 23.10
N LYS A 3 31.02 -23.75 22.34
CA LYS A 3 30.28 -22.97 21.34
C LYS A 3 31.11 -21.99 20.50
N ILE A 4 31.14 -22.20 19.19
CA ILE A 4 31.02 -21.15 18.17
C ILE A 4 30.84 -21.87 16.81
N LEU A 5 29.93 -21.34 15.99
CA LEU A 5 29.85 -21.56 14.53
C LEU A 5 29.08 -22.79 14.00
N ALA A 6 27.78 -22.90 14.31
CA ALA A 6 26.84 -23.61 13.42
C ALA A 6 25.35 -23.23 13.60
N LEU A 7 25.04 -22.04 14.16
CA LEU A 7 23.65 -21.60 14.40
C LEU A 7 23.30 -20.26 13.72
N CYS A 8 24.03 -19.86 12.67
CA CYS A 8 23.76 -18.60 11.95
C CYS A 8 23.41 -18.76 10.46
N CYS A 9 23.31 -19.98 9.93
CA CYS A 9 22.89 -20.21 8.54
C CYS A 9 21.38 -20.48 8.36
N CYS A 10 20.58 -20.44 9.43
CA CYS A 10 19.12 -20.65 9.36
C CYS A 10 18.28 -19.40 9.68
N LEU A 11 18.90 -18.21 9.79
CA LEU A 11 18.20 -16.93 10.02
C LEU A 11 18.34 -15.96 8.85
N LEU A 12 18.89 -16.41 7.72
CA LEU A 12 19.12 -15.57 6.56
C LEU A 12 17.90 -15.63 5.63
N LEU A 13 17.21 -14.49 5.57
CA LEU A 13 16.53 -13.95 4.38
C LEU A 13 15.10 -14.43 4.08
N THR A 14 14.13 -14.03 4.91
CA THR A 14 12.74 -13.83 4.43
C THR A 14 12.53 -12.35 4.12
N GLY A 15 12.55 -11.98 2.84
CA GLY A 15 12.32 -10.60 2.41
C GLY A 15 10.83 -10.28 2.35
N CYS A 16 10.18 -10.04 3.49
CA CYS A 16 8.77 -9.66 3.56
C CYS A 16 8.60 -8.14 3.69
N PHE A 17 7.62 -7.56 2.98
CA PHE A 17 7.15 -6.19 3.18
C PHE A 17 5.63 -6.14 3.22
N GLU A 18 5.08 -5.09 3.80
CA GLU A 18 3.64 -4.86 3.87
C GLU A 18 3.29 -3.50 3.26
N ILE A 19 2.34 -3.47 2.32
CA ILE A 19 1.72 -2.25 1.81
C ILE A 19 0.35 -2.12 2.47
N THR A 20 0.11 -1.04 3.20
CA THR A 20 -1.19 -0.77 3.83
C THR A 20 -1.79 0.52 3.27
N GLU A 21 -2.90 0.39 2.57
CA GLU A 21 -3.78 1.48 2.18
C GLU A 21 -4.89 1.65 3.22
N ARG A 22 -5.01 2.85 3.81
CA ARG A 22 -6.10 3.17 4.74
C ARG A 22 -6.90 4.34 4.24
N ILE A 23 -8.22 4.23 4.37
CA ILE A 23 -9.16 5.31 4.10
C ILE A 23 -10.07 5.46 5.29
N LYS A 24 -10.27 6.70 5.71
CA LYS A 24 -11.43 7.07 6.52
C LYS A 24 -12.33 7.92 5.61
N HIS A 25 -13.44 7.36 5.19
CA HIS A 25 -14.34 7.96 4.20
C HIS A 25 -15.57 8.54 4.89
N HIS A 26 -15.89 9.78 4.55
CA HIS A 26 -17.04 10.50 5.06
C HIS A 26 -18.20 10.47 4.07
N ASP A 27 -19.42 10.60 4.59
CA ASP A 27 -20.64 10.56 3.76
C ASP A 27 -20.70 11.72 2.73
N ASP A 28 -20.00 12.82 3.00
CA ASP A 28 -19.85 13.97 2.07
C ASP A 28 -18.82 13.73 0.95
N GLN A 29 -18.31 12.50 0.83
CA GLN A 29 -17.30 12.06 -0.14
C GLN A 29 -15.87 12.58 0.12
N SER A 30 -15.66 13.26 1.24
CA SER A 30 -14.33 13.65 1.72
C SER A 30 -13.70 12.53 2.57
N GLY A 31 -12.46 12.74 3.01
CA GLY A 31 -11.84 11.83 3.96
C GLY A 31 -10.34 11.99 4.13
N GLU A 32 -9.78 10.98 4.77
CA GLU A 32 -8.34 10.84 5.03
C GLU A 32 -7.81 9.62 4.27
N TYR A 33 -6.67 9.78 3.61
CA TYR A 33 -5.95 8.70 2.92
C TYR A 33 -4.57 8.51 3.55
N THR A 34 -4.20 7.26 3.79
CA THR A 34 -2.85 6.88 4.22
C THR A 34 -2.35 5.72 3.37
N LEU A 35 -1.15 5.86 2.81
CA LEU A 35 -0.41 4.77 2.22
C LEU A 35 0.86 4.54 3.03
N MET A 36 1.05 3.32 3.53
CA MET A 36 2.23 2.91 4.26
C MET A 36 2.90 1.76 3.54
N VAL A 37 4.22 1.83 3.36
CA VAL A 37 5.05 0.73 2.89
C VAL A 37 6.04 0.41 4.00
N ASP A 38 5.96 -0.81 4.53
CA ASP A 38 6.69 -1.26 5.70
C ASP A 38 7.63 -2.41 5.31
N PHE A 39 8.94 -2.14 5.32
CA PHE A 39 10.00 -3.13 5.12
C PHE A 39 10.65 -3.57 6.43
N SER A 40 10.08 -3.28 7.60
CA SER A 40 10.69 -3.56 8.92
C SER A 40 11.06 -5.04 9.10
N LYS A 41 10.26 -5.97 8.57
CA LYS A 41 10.56 -7.42 8.61
C LYS A 41 11.75 -7.82 7.72
N SER A 42 12.12 -6.98 6.75
CA SER A 42 13.21 -7.19 5.81
C SER A 42 14.21 -6.02 5.80
N TRP A 43 14.30 -5.25 6.89
CA TRP A 43 15.08 -4.02 6.97
C TRP A 43 16.54 -4.22 6.59
N PHE A 44 17.18 -5.31 7.05
CA PHE A 44 18.59 -5.61 6.76
C PHE A 44 18.83 -5.91 5.27
N LYS A 45 17.88 -6.62 4.62
CA LYS A 45 17.93 -6.90 3.18
C LYS A 45 17.73 -5.61 2.38
N THR A 46 16.80 -4.76 2.82
CA THR A 46 16.52 -3.45 2.20
C THR A 46 17.72 -2.52 2.31
N LYS A 47 18.34 -2.43 3.50
CA LYS A 47 19.58 -1.68 3.73
C LYS A 47 20.70 -2.13 2.83
N SER A 48 20.91 -3.45 2.74
CA SER A 48 21.94 -4.04 1.88
C SER A 48 21.69 -3.70 0.41
N ALA A 49 20.44 -3.77 -0.06
CA ALA A 49 20.08 -3.42 -1.43
C ALA A 49 20.32 -1.93 -1.75
N ILE A 50 20.00 -1.02 -0.82
CA ILE A 50 20.28 0.41 -0.97
C ILE A 50 21.79 0.68 -1.00
N TRP A 51 22.56 0.00 -0.14
CA TRP A 51 24.02 0.13 -0.11
C TRP A 51 24.69 -0.38 -1.38
N LEU A 52 24.13 -1.43 -2.00
CA LEU A 52 24.61 -1.96 -3.28
C LEU A 52 24.28 -1.05 -4.48
N GLU A 53 23.37 -0.09 -4.33
CA GLU A 53 22.85 0.84 -5.36
C GLU A 53 22.16 0.18 -6.56
N GLU A 54 22.39 -1.11 -6.83
CA GLU A 54 21.81 -1.88 -7.90
C GLU A 54 21.55 -3.32 -7.45
N VAL A 55 20.36 -3.84 -7.79
CA VAL A 55 19.99 -5.25 -7.59
C VAL A 55 19.32 -5.76 -8.86
N ASP A 56 19.81 -6.88 -9.40
CA ASP A 56 19.32 -7.50 -10.64
C ASP A 56 19.26 -6.51 -11.84
N GLY A 57 20.24 -5.61 -11.99
CA GLY A 57 20.25 -4.61 -13.07
C GLY A 57 19.29 -3.44 -12.86
N VAL A 58 18.66 -3.33 -11.69
CA VAL A 58 17.75 -2.24 -11.33
C VAL A 58 18.40 -1.33 -10.31
N LYS A 59 18.56 -0.05 -10.68
CA LYS A 59 19.05 0.98 -9.76
C LYS A 59 18.09 1.14 -8.58
N ILE A 60 18.63 1.02 -7.36
CA ILE A 60 17.94 1.22 -6.10
C ILE A 60 18.20 2.66 -5.63
N PRO A 61 17.15 3.44 -5.32
CA PRO A 61 17.35 4.81 -4.88
C PRO A 61 17.97 4.86 -3.49
N ASN A 62 18.91 5.79 -3.29
CA ASN A 62 19.46 6.05 -1.95
C ASN A 62 18.48 6.85 -1.07
N GLU A 63 18.78 6.96 0.23
CA GLU A 63 17.90 7.64 1.18
C GLU A 63 17.61 9.10 0.78
N GLN A 64 18.60 9.81 0.25
CA GLN A 64 18.45 11.20 -0.18
C GLN A 64 17.54 11.31 -1.42
N GLU A 65 17.67 10.40 -2.38
CA GLU A 65 16.78 10.29 -3.54
C GLU A 65 15.34 9.93 -3.12
N ILE A 66 15.18 9.04 -2.13
CA ILE A 66 13.86 8.69 -1.57
C ILE A 66 13.22 9.91 -0.90
N THR A 67 13.95 10.62 -0.03
CA THR A 67 13.46 11.84 0.62
C THR A 67 13.07 12.90 -0.42
N LYS A 68 13.88 13.09 -1.46
CA LYS A 68 13.57 14.01 -2.55
C LYS A 68 12.28 13.61 -3.29
N LYS A 69 12.13 12.33 -3.66
CA LYS A 69 10.91 11.85 -4.34
C LYS A 69 9.65 12.06 -3.50
N LEU A 70 9.72 11.85 -2.19
CA LEU A 70 8.59 12.11 -1.29
C LEU A 70 8.27 13.61 -1.17
N ALA A 71 9.29 14.47 -1.11
CA ALA A 71 9.11 15.92 -1.14
C ALA A 71 8.48 16.40 -2.46
N ASP A 72 8.97 15.90 -3.59
CA ASP A 72 8.44 16.20 -4.92
C ASP A 72 6.98 15.72 -5.06
N PHE A 73 6.67 14.53 -4.56
CA PHE A 73 5.30 14.03 -4.48
C PHE A 73 4.42 14.97 -3.66
N LYS A 74 4.86 15.40 -2.47
CA LYS A 74 4.10 16.33 -1.63
C LYS A 74 3.77 17.62 -2.36
N VAL A 75 4.73 18.21 -3.07
CA VAL A 75 4.52 19.43 -3.87
C VAL A 75 3.52 19.19 -5.00
N LYS A 76 3.60 18.05 -5.69
CA LYS A 76 2.64 17.69 -6.76
C LYS A 76 1.23 17.45 -6.22
N ALA A 77 1.12 16.70 -5.13
CA ALA A 77 -0.16 16.37 -4.50
C ALA A 77 -0.91 17.62 -4.03
N LEU A 78 -0.20 18.61 -3.47
CA LEU A 78 -0.79 19.89 -3.05
C LEU A 78 -1.29 20.77 -4.21
N LYS A 79 -0.94 20.46 -5.46
CA LYS A 79 -1.48 21.13 -6.65
C LYS A 79 -2.78 20.50 -7.15
N ILE A 80 -3.20 19.37 -6.58
CA ILE A 80 -4.44 18.71 -6.95
C ILE A 80 -5.58 19.36 -6.15
N ASP A 81 -6.55 19.94 -6.84
CA ASP A 81 -7.71 20.57 -6.22
C ASP A 81 -8.44 19.58 -5.28
N GLY A 82 -8.66 20.03 -4.04
CA GLY A 82 -9.29 19.23 -3.00
C GLY A 82 -8.35 18.32 -2.22
N ILE A 83 -7.03 18.34 -2.47
CA ILE A 83 -6.03 17.67 -1.63
C ILE A 83 -5.43 18.65 -0.63
N THR A 84 -5.47 18.30 0.66
CA THR A 84 -4.88 19.12 1.73
C THR A 84 -4.14 18.24 2.75
N ASN A 85 -3.47 18.87 3.73
CA ASN A 85 -2.80 18.18 4.84
C ASN A 85 -1.81 17.08 4.42
N VAL A 86 -1.15 17.26 3.27
CA VAL A 86 -0.19 16.28 2.74
C VAL A 86 1.04 16.22 3.64
N SER A 87 1.33 15.04 4.15
CA SER A 87 2.53 14.74 4.93
C SER A 87 3.17 13.43 4.47
N THR A 88 4.50 13.41 4.51
CA THR A 88 5.31 12.23 4.21
C THR A 88 6.22 11.96 5.39
N LYS A 89 6.41 10.69 5.76
CA LYS A 89 7.36 10.27 6.81
C LYS A 89 8.24 9.14 6.30
N THR A 90 9.48 9.14 6.78
CA THR A 90 10.47 8.11 6.52
C THR A 90 11.07 7.67 7.85
N ASP A 91 11.16 6.37 8.06
CA ASP A 91 11.99 5.74 9.08
C ASP A 91 13.02 4.88 8.33
N PHE A 92 14.26 5.35 8.24
CA PHE A 92 15.33 4.62 7.54
C PHE A 92 16.02 3.56 8.42
N GLU A 93 15.71 3.50 9.71
CA GLU A 93 16.17 2.41 10.58
C GLU A 93 15.36 1.15 10.27
N ASN A 94 14.04 1.29 10.16
CA ASN A 94 13.11 0.20 9.87
C ASN A 94 12.64 0.15 8.41
N TYR A 95 13.06 1.09 7.56
CA TYR A 95 12.61 1.27 6.19
C TYR A 95 11.07 1.31 6.06
N ILE A 96 10.45 2.22 6.82
CA ILE A 96 9.00 2.47 6.78
C ILE A 96 8.75 3.83 6.12
N PHE A 97 7.87 3.83 5.11
CA PHE A 97 7.51 5.02 4.34
C PHE A 97 6.02 5.26 4.44
N ILE A 98 5.62 6.50 4.74
CA ILE A 98 4.21 6.85 4.94
C ILE A 98 3.88 8.10 4.15
N ILE A 99 2.79 8.05 3.39
CA ILE A 99 2.09 9.20 2.83
C ILE A 99 0.76 9.34 3.57
N LYS A 100 0.41 10.55 3.99
CA LYS A 100 -0.91 10.90 4.51
C LYS A 100 -1.42 12.17 3.88
N LEU A 101 -2.72 12.24 3.62
CA LEU A 101 -3.40 13.42 3.09
C LEU A 101 -4.89 13.41 3.41
N ASN A 102 -5.52 14.56 3.26
CA ASN A 102 -6.97 14.69 3.24
C ASN A 102 -7.43 14.94 1.80
N TYR A 103 -8.60 14.43 1.45
CA TYR A 103 -9.24 14.66 0.16
C TYR A 103 -10.65 15.22 0.37
N ALA A 104 -11.07 16.16 -0.47
CA ALA A 104 -12.39 16.79 -0.40
C ALA A 104 -13.46 16.06 -1.26
N SER A 105 -13.04 15.16 -2.15
CA SER A 105 -13.94 14.37 -2.99
C SER A 105 -13.25 13.11 -3.51
N LEU A 106 -14.03 12.13 -3.99
CA LEU A 106 -13.47 10.97 -4.69
C LEU A 106 -12.74 11.33 -5.98
N LYS A 107 -13.10 12.44 -6.65
CA LYS A 107 -12.34 12.93 -7.80
C LYS A 107 -10.90 13.29 -7.38
N ALA A 108 -10.75 14.02 -6.27
CA ALA A 108 -9.44 14.37 -5.73
C ALA A 108 -8.66 13.13 -5.28
N LEU A 109 -9.32 12.20 -4.58
CA LEU A 109 -8.71 10.93 -4.14
C LEU A 109 -8.18 10.12 -5.33
N ASN A 110 -9.00 9.93 -6.38
CA ASN A 110 -8.57 9.22 -7.58
C ASN A 110 -7.39 9.92 -8.27
N ALA A 111 -7.43 11.26 -8.39
CA ALA A 111 -6.34 12.03 -8.99
C ALA A 111 -5.02 11.87 -8.23
N VAL A 112 -5.03 11.90 -6.90
CA VAL A 112 -3.80 11.74 -6.12
C VAL A 112 -3.27 10.30 -6.15
N VAL A 113 -4.15 9.29 -6.14
CA VAL A 113 -3.75 7.88 -6.28
C VAL A 113 -3.18 7.60 -7.67
N ASN A 114 -3.76 8.22 -8.71
CA ASN A 114 -3.20 8.22 -10.06
C ASN A 114 -1.79 8.81 -10.12
N SER A 115 -1.54 9.90 -9.40
CA SER A 115 -0.19 10.48 -9.29
C SER A 115 0.81 9.57 -8.53
N ILE A 116 0.35 8.74 -7.60
CA ILE A 116 1.21 7.76 -6.90
C ILE A 116 1.57 6.61 -7.86
N ASN A 117 0.58 6.15 -8.62
CA ASN A 117 0.70 4.99 -9.51
C ASN A 117 1.25 5.35 -10.90
N ASN A 118 1.48 6.63 -11.21
CA ASN A 118 1.79 7.11 -12.56
C ASN A 118 0.76 6.61 -13.61
N GLN A 119 -0.51 6.64 -13.25
CA GLN A 119 -1.64 6.29 -14.13
C GLN A 119 -2.42 7.55 -14.47
N ASN A 120 -3.06 7.58 -15.65
CA ASN A 120 -3.91 8.70 -16.06
C ASN A 120 -5.37 8.25 -16.01
N ASP A 121 -6.23 9.06 -15.38
CA ASP A 121 -7.69 8.93 -15.38
C ASP A 121 -8.25 7.55 -14.95
N GLN A 122 -7.45 6.73 -14.27
CA GLN A 122 -7.92 5.46 -13.71
C GLN A 122 -8.83 5.75 -12.52
N ILE A 123 -10.00 5.12 -12.53
CA ILE A 123 -10.89 5.08 -11.37
C ILE A 123 -10.43 3.94 -10.46
N HIS A 124 -10.00 4.32 -9.26
CA HIS A 124 -9.61 3.45 -8.15
C HIS A 124 -10.71 3.34 -7.10
N PHE A 125 -11.51 4.39 -6.96
CA PHE A 125 -12.56 4.52 -5.95
C PHE A 125 -13.83 5.11 -6.56
N SER A 126 -14.97 4.48 -6.27
CA SER A 126 -16.28 4.96 -6.67
C SER A 126 -17.23 4.91 -5.45
N SER A 127 -18.31 5.68 -5.48
CA SER A 127 -19.32 5.66 -4.41
C SER A 127 -20.67 6.06 -4.97
N ASN A 128 -21.73 5.53 -4.36
CA ASN A 128 -23.11 5.89 -4.62
C ASN A 128 -23.90 5.86 -3.30
N SER A 129 -25.22 6.09 -3.35
CA SER A 129 -26.07 6.12 -2.14
C SER A 129 -26.01 4.84 -1.30
N LYS A 130 -25.70 3.70 -1.91
CA LYS A 130 -25.69 2.37 -1.27
C LYS A 130 -24.33 1.97 -0.71
N GLY A 131 -23.23 2.60 -1.12
CA GLY A 131 -21.91 2.15 -0.69
C GLY A 131 -20.73 2.73 -1.44
N PHE A 132 -19.57 2.15 -1.14
CA PHE A 132 -18.25 2.54 -1.62
C PHE A 132 -17.57 1.37 -2.33
N GLU A 133 -16.85 1.63 -3.40
CA GLU A 133 -16.18 0.62 -4.21
C GLU A 133 -14.69 0.92 -4.36
N ARG A 134 -13.86 -0.11 -4.17
CA ARG A 134 -12.45 -0.13 -4.56
C ARG A 134 -12.28 -0.94 -5.84
N ILE A 135 -11.70 -0.32 -6.87
CA ILE A 135 -11.35 -0.94 -8.16
C ILE A 135 -9.82 -1.03 -8.27
N ALA A 136 -9.26 -2.15 -7.85
CA ALA A 136 -7.82 -2.34 -7.73
C ALA A 136 -7.10 -2.42 -9.08
N SER A 137 -6.33 -1.39 -9.38
CA SER A 137 -5.38 -1.34 -10.49
C SER A 137 -4.01 -0.97 -9.93
N TYR A 138 -3.10 -1.94 -9.91
CA TYR A 138 -1.72 -1.72 -9.48
C TYR A 138 -0.82 -1.79 -10.72
N PRO A 139 -0.04 -0.75 -11.01
CA PRO A 139 0.89 -0.71 -12.14
C PRO A 139 2.11 -1.57 -11.81
N VAL A 140 1.97 -2.90 -11.81
CA VAL A 140 3.06 -3.79 -11.42
C VAL A 140 3.75 -4.40 -12.63
N PRO A 141 5.09 -4.43 -12.66
CA PRO A 141 5.84 -5.09 -13.72
C PRO A 141 5.54 -6.60 -13.77
N GLU A 142 5.00 -7.09 -14.90
CA GLU A 142 4.65 -8.51 -15.11
C GLU A 142 5.83 -9.47 -14.91
N ASN A 143 7.05 -8.99 -15.08
CA ASN A 143 8.27 -9.78 -14.92
C ASN A 143 8.55 -10.21 -13.47
N LEU A 144 8.04 -9.49 -12.47
CA LEU A 144 8.27 -9.81 -11.05
C LEU A 144 7.67 -11.16 -10.65
N VAL A 145 6.53 -11.54 -11.23
CA VAL A 145 5.84 -12.81 -10.95
C VAL A 145 6.49 -13.99 -11.66
N LYS A 146 7.18 -13.73 -12.78
CA LYS A 146 7.82 -14.75 -13.61
C LYS A 146 9.16 -15.22 -13.03
N ASP A 147 9.75 -14.46 -12.10
CA ASP A 147 11.01 -14.82 -11.46
C ASP A 147 10.79 -15.80 -10.28
N PRO A 148 11.19 -17.08 -10.42
CA PRO A 148 11.01 -18.08 -9.37
C PRO A 148 11.78 -17.74 -8.08
N LYS A 149 12.86 -16.95 -8.16
CA LYS A 149 13.63 -16.51 -6.98
C LYS A 149 12.86 -15.53 -6.11
N LYS A 150 11.92 -14.77 -6.71
CA LYS A 150 11.13 -13.74 -6.01
C LYS A 150 9.80 -14.28 -5.48
N LYS A 151 9.37 -15.45 -5.95
CA LYS A 151 8.08 -16.04 -5.58
C LYS A 151 7.88 -16.14 -4.07
N GLN A 152 8.82 -16.75 -3.35
CA GLN A 152 8.70 -16.97 -1.91
C GLN A 152 8.63 -15.64 -1.12
N ASP A 153 9.45 -14.66 -1.49
CA ASP A 153 9.42 -13.32 -0.89
C ASP A 153 8.06 -12.62 -1.14
N LEU A 154 7.56 -12.70 -2.37
CA LEU A 154 6.27 -12.12 -2.77
C LEU A 154 5.06 -12.83 -2.14
N GLU A 155 5.16 -14.13 -1.86
CA GLU A 155 4.12 -14.90 -1.15
C GLU A 155 4.04 -14.51 0.33
N GLN A 156 5.17 -14.08 0.92
CA GLN A 156 5.23 -13.62 2.31
C GLN A 156 4.91 -12.13 2.43
N ALA A 157 5.21 -11.31 1.42
CA ALA A 157 4.82 -9.91 1.36
C ALA A 157 3.29 -9.76 1.20
N ASN A 158 2.72 -8.69 1.75
CA ASN A 158 1.27 -8.50 1.78
C ASN A 158 0.85 -7.11 1.32
N ILE A 159 -0.33 -7.03 0.74
CA ILE A 159 -1.09 -5.79 0.58
C ILE A 159 -2.36 -5.85 1.42
N ILE A 160 -2.65 -4.74 2.08
CA ILE A 160 -3.71 -4.60 3.06
C ILE A 160 -4.50 -3.34 2.74
N SER A 161 -5.83 -3.44 2.72
CA SER A 161 -6.73 -2.30 2.71
C SER A 161 -7.55 -2.24 3.99
N ILE A 162 -7.62 -1.05 4.60
CA ILE A 162 -8.38 -0.80 5.83
C ILE A 162 -9.24 0.44 5.63
N TYR A 163 -10.54 0.26 5.40
CA TYR A 163 -11.45 1.36 5.14
C TYR A 163 -12.46 1.50 6.26
N THR A 164 -12.59 2.71 6.78
CA THR A 164 -13.51 3.08 7.84
C THR A 164 -14.54 4.08 7.32
N PHE A 165 -15.80 3.91 7.71
CA PHE A 165 -16.94 4.70 7.26
C PHE A 165 -17.70 5.31 8.43
N ASP A 166 -18.41 6.41 8.17
CA ASP A 166 -19.31 7.04 9.14
C ASP A 166 -20.54 6.17 9.40
N ARG A 167 -21.09 5.51 8.36
CA ARG A 167 -22.21 4.56 8.45
C ARG A 167 -21.76 3.13 8.74
N ASP A 168 -22.69 2.31 9.22
CA ASP A 168 -22.40 0.89 9.46
C ASP A 168 -22.25 0.16 8.14
N ILE A 169 -21.31 -0.78 8.09
CA ILE A 169 -21.14 -1.68 6.96
C ILE A 169 -22.19 -2.79 7.07
N ALA A 170 -23.03 -2.90 6.05
CA ALA A 170 -24.02 -3.96 5.92
C ALA A 170 -23.37 -5.25 5.41
N SER A 171 -22.56 -5.15 4.36
CA SER A 171 -21.85 -6.29 3.76
C SER A 171 -20.72 -5.86 2.84
N THR A 172 -19.93 -6.84 2.40
CA THR A 172 -18.86 -6.70 1.40
C THR A 172 -18.97 -7.81 0.38
N ASP A 173 -18.66 -7.57 -0.89
CA ASP A 173 -18.66 -8.60 -1.93
C ASP A 173 -17.40 -9.48 -1.92
N ASN A 174 -16.26 -8.96 -1.45
CA ASN A 174 -15.01 -9.69 -1.44
C ASN A 174 -14.98 -10.65 -0.23
N PRO A 175 -14.92 -11.97 -0.46
CA PRO A 175 -15.07 -12.98 0.60
C PRO A 175 -13.88 -13.03 1.57
N ASN A 176 -12.74 -12.43 1.21
CA ASN A 176 -11.58 -12.34 2.10
C ASN A 176 -11.63 -11.11 3.01
N SER A 177 -12.67 -10.27 2.88
CA SER A 177 -12.90 -9.12 3.74
C SER A 177 -13.36 -9.55 5.12
N LYS A 178 -12.97 -8.76 6.12
CA LYS A 178 -13.44 -8.89 7.51
C LYS A 178 -13.98 -7.56 7.97
N ILE A 179 -15.21 -7.57 8.46
CA ILE A 179 -15.85 -6.40 9.07
C ILE A 179 -15.54 -6.40 10.57
N SER A 180 -15.16 -5.24 11.11
CA SER A 180 -14.90 -5.05 12.53
C SER A 180 -16.16 -5.26 13.38
N LYS A 181 -15.98 -5.54 14.68
CA LYS A 181 -17.10 -5.74 15.62
C LYS A 181 -18.05 -4.55 15.71
N ASN A 182 -17.53 -3.33 15.59
CA ASN A 182 -18.34 -2.09 15.57
C ASN A 182 -18.95 -1.78 14.19
N LYS A 183 -18.78 -2.67 13.20
CA LYS A 183 -19.28 -2.54 11.83
C LYS A 183 -18.80 -1.32 11.05
N LYS A 184 -17.85 -0.53 11.54
CA LYS A 184 -17.38 0.68 10.85
C LYS A 184 -16.19 0.45 9.93
N THR A 185 -15.46 -0.65 10.10
CA THR A 185 -14.19 -0.88 9.40
C THR A 185 -14.20 -2.20 8.65
N VAL A 186 -13.82 -2.17 7.38
CA VAL A 186 -13.49 -3.35 6.60
C VAL A 186 -11.97 -3.51 6.50
N PHE A 187 -11.51 -4.73 6.69
CA PHE A 187 -10.12 -5.15 6.51
C PHE A 187 -10.06 -6.19 5.39
N LEU A 188 -9.14 -6.03 4.44
CA LEU A 188 -8.84 -7.03 3.43
C LEU A 188 -7.31 -7.14 3.30
N LYS A 189 -6.82 -8.37 3.26
CA LYS A 189 -5.39 -8.69 3.14
C LYS A 189 -5.19 -9.77 2.10
N GLN A 190 -4.21 -9.58 1.22
CA GLN A 190 -3.79 -10.55 0.22
C GLN A 190 -2.25 -10.61 0.17
N SER A 191 -1.70 -11.74 -0.27
CA SER A 191 -0.27 -11.80 -0.57
C SER A 191 0.03 -10.98 -1.82
N MET A 192 1.21 -10.35 -1.87
CA MET A 192 1.64 -9.58 -3.03
C MET A 192 1.65 -10.47 -4.27
N TYR A 193 2.21 -11.69 -4.17
CA TYR A 193 2.26 -12.64 -5.29
C TYR A 193 0.89 -12.88 -5.94
N SER A 194 -0.17 -13.06 -5.14
CA SER A 194 -1.52 -13.27 -5.65
C SER A 194 -2.05 -12.04 -6.37
N VAL A 195 -1.85 -10.85 -5.78
CA VAL A 195 -2.32 -9.58 -6.35
C VAL A 195 -1.56 -9.21 -7.62
N LEU A 196 -0.27 -9.55 -7.72
CA LEU A 196 0.50 -9.34 -8.95
C LEU A 196 -0.01 -10.20 -10.10
N LYS A 197 -0.54 -11.39 -9.81
CA LYS A 197 -1.19 -12.25 -10.81
C LYS A 197 -2.61 -11.77 -11.16
N LYS A 198 -3.32 -11.20 -10.19
CA LYS A 198 -4.72 -10.79 -10.35
C LYS A 198 -5.03 -9.65 -9.39
N SER A 199 -4.91 -8.40 -9.86
CA SER A 199 -5.16 -7.21 -9.03
C SER A 199 -6.58 -7.16 -8.48
N SER A 200 -7.54 -7.71 -9.22
CA SER A 200 -8.96 -7.72 -8.85
C SER A 200 -9.26 -8.50 -7.56
N LEU A 201 -8.30 -9.25 -7.00
CA LEU A 201 -8.41 -9.83 -5.66
C LEU A 201 -8.49 -8.76 -4.55
N MET A 202 -8.09 -7.52 -4.85
CA MET A 202 -8.24 -6.36 -3.99
C MET A 202 -9.45 -5.48 -4.34
N ASN A 203 -10.28 -5.87 -5.31
CA ASN A 203 -11.56 -5.19 -5.53
C ASN A 203 -12.48 -5.43 -4.33
N ASN A 204 -13.29 -4.43 -3.97
CA ASN A 204 -14.24 -4.57 -2.88
C ASN A 204 -15.38 -3.56 -3.03
N THR A 205 -16.59 -4.06 -3.11
CA THR A 205 -17.85 -3.30 -2.98
C THR A 205 -18.31 -3.41 -1.54
N ILE A 206 -18.38 -2.27 -0.85
CA ILE A 206 -18.74 -2.17 0.56
C ILE A 206 -20.11 -1.50 0.64
N LEU A 207 -21.13 -2.27 1.01
CA LEU A 207 -22.49 -1.76 1.18
C LEU A 207 -22.64 -1.16 2.57
N LEU A 208 -23.14 0.06 2.62
CA LEU A 208 -23.38 0.81 3.85
C LEU A 208 -24.87 0.79 4.19
N THR A 209 -25.20 0.81 5.46
CA THR A 209 -26.58 1.01 5.91
C THR A 209 -27.09 2.37 5.44
N PRO A 210 -28.39 2.52 5.14
CA PRO A 210 -28.99 3.81 4.80
C PRO A 210 -28.61 4.91 5.78
#